data_AF-W7KDP5-F1
#
_entry.id   AF-W7KDP5-F1
#
_cell.length_a   1.000
_cell.length_b   1.000
_cell.length_c   1.000
_cell.angle_alpha   90.00
_cell.angle_beta   90.00
_cell.angle_gamma   90.00
#
_symmetry.space_group_name_H-M   'P 1'
#
loop_
_entity.id
_entity.type
_entity.pdbx_description
1 polymer ?
#
loop_
_entity_poly.entity_id
_entity_poly.type
_entity_poly.pdbx_seq_one_letter_code
_entity_poly.pdbx_strand_id
1 'polypeptide(L)'
;MFKGNKIRVGTINIFNSAWYTIKEKLSVYPFEYNYNIDRKNLLYKHFFYNKLDIICLQEVDSFMINDLKKKFFDHDFILHTPEHVNTKSPKSNNCCIAYK
;
A
#
# COMPACT_ATOMS: atom_id res chain seq x y z
N MET A 1 -25.71 24.26 -12.58
CA MET A 1 -25.20 23.04 -11.91
C MET A 1 -23.69 23.14 -11.86
N PHE A 2 -23.09 23.39 -10.70
CA PHE A 2 -21.64 23.53 -10.58
C PHE A 2 -20.97 22.18 -10.88
N LYS A 3 -20.24 22.10 -11.99
CA LYS A 3 -19.35 20.99 -12.30
C LYS A 3 -18.06 21.19 -11.50
N GLY A 4 -18.09 20.83 -10.22
CA GLY A 4 -16.88 20.76 -9.41
C GLY A 4 -16.00 19.59 -9.88
N ASN A 5 -14.68 19.76 -9.80
CA ASN A 5 -13.74 18.65 -9.97
C ASN A 5 -13.96 17.65 -8.82
N LYS A 6 -14.10 16.37 -9.16
CA LYS A 6 -14.25 15.28 -8.19
C LYS A 6 -12.89 14.65 -7.93
N ILE A 7 -12.60 14.36 -6.68
CA ILE A 7 -11.37 13.68 -6.25
C ILE A 7 -11.77 12.33 -5.65
N ARG A 8 -11.14 11.25 -6.11
CA ARG A 8 -11.32 9.89 -5.59
C ARG A 8 -10.17 9.52 -4.68
N VAL A 9 -10.51 9.26 -3.43
CA VAL A 9 -9.55 8.93 -2.38
C VAL A 9 -9.78 7.49 -1.94
N GLY A 10 -8.72 6.69 -1.90
CA GLY A 10 -8.74 5.35 -1.33
C GLY A 10 -7.80 5.25 -0.14
N THR A 11 -8.20 4.49 0.87
CA THR A 11 -7.34 4.14 2.01
C THR A 11 -7.26 2.63 2.13
N ILE A 12 -6.08 2.11 2.37
CA ILE A 12 -5.87 0.66 2.49
C ILE A 12 -4.68 0.34 3.39
N ASN A 13 -4.94 -0.56 4.34
CA ASN A 13 -3.91 -1.20 5.12
C ASN A 13 -3.34 -2.38 4.30
N ILE A 14 -2.05 -2.30 3.97
CA ILE A 14 -1.42 -3.31 3.10
C ILE A 14 -0.84 -4.50 3.86
N PHE A 15 -0.93 -4.47 5.20
CA PHE A 15 -0.51 -5.49 6.16
C PHE A 15 0.99 -5.76 6.15
N ASN A 16 1.69 -5.31 7.20
CA ASN A 16 3.09 -5.64 7.37
C ASN A 16 3.24 -7.00 8.07
N SER A 17 3.51 -8.03 7.30
CA SER A 17 3.68 -9.40 7.83
C SER A 17 4.77 -9.53 8.90
N ALA A 18 5.73 -8.60 9.00
CA ALA A 18 6.75 -8.62 10.05
C ALA A 18 6.19 -8.41 11.46
N TRP A 19 4.99 -7.83 11.60
CA TRP A 19 4.40 -7.44 12.89
C TRP A 19 3.43 -8.47 13.47
N TYR A 20 3.08 -9.48 12.70
CA TYR A 20 2.13 -10.50 13.11
C TYR A 20 2.86 -11.77 13.50
N THR A 21 2.39 -12.41 14.56
CA THR A 21 2.84 -13.75 14.97
C THR A 21 2.50 -14.77 13.89
N ILE A 22 3.17 -15.93 13.89
CA ILE A 22 2.87 -17.02 12.95
C ILE A 22 1.38 -17.40 13.00
N LYS A 23 0.77 -17.40 14.18
CA LYS A 23 -0.66 -17.71 14.38
C LYS A 23 -1.57 -16.66 13.71
N GLU A 24 -1.24 -15.38 13.85
CA GLU A 24 -1.99 -14.29 13.21
C GLU A 24 -1.79 -14.31 11.69
N LYS A 25 -0.57 -14.57 11.21
CA LYS A 25 -0.31 -14.78 9.78
C LYS A 25 -1.21 -15.89 9.23
N LEU A 26 -1.21 -17.07 9.84
CA LEU A 26 -2.01 -18.21 9.35
C LEU A 26 -3.51 -17.91 9.26
N SER A 27 -4.05 -16.98 10.06
CA SER A 27 -5.44 -16.53 9.96
C SER A 27 -5.73 -15.58 8.77
N VAL A 28 -4.71 -14.88 8.27
CA VAL A 28 -4.79 -13.90 7.16
C VAL A 28 -4.36 -14.52 5.81
N TYR A 29 -3.51 -15.55 5.85
CA TYR A 29 -2.97 -16.26 4.68
C TYR A 29 -3.92 -17.14 3.84
N PRO A 30 -5.19 -17.46 4.20
CA PRO A 30 -6.05 -18.27 3.32
C PRO A 30 -6.24 -17.66 1.91
N PHE A 31 -6.10 -16.34 1.77
CA PHE A 31 -6.26 -15.64 0.49
C PHE A 31 -5.03 -15.70 -0.42
N GLU A 32 -3.81 -15.69 0.11
CA GLU A 32 -2.58 -15.69 -0.70
C GLU A 32 -2.32 -17.07 -1.32
N TYR A 33 -2.63 -18.13 -0.58
CA TYR A 33 -2.54 -19.51 -1.07
C TYR A 33 -3.63 -19.89 -2.07
N ASN A 34 -4.84 -19.33 -1.96
CA ASN A 34 -5.97 -19.71 -2.82
C ASN A 34 -5.81 -19.27 -4.29
N TYR A 35 -5.01 -18.24 -4.57
CA TYR A 35 -4.89 -17.68 -5.93
C TYR A 35 -3.51 -17.83 -6.56
N ASN A 36 -2.49 -18.33 -5.86
CA ASN A 36 -1.12 -18.45 -6.38
C ASN A 36 -0.56 -17.14 -6.98
N ILE A 37 -1.08 -15.99 -6.53
CA ILE A 37 -0.66 -14.65 -6.93
C ILE A 37 -0.02 -13.99 -5.72
N ASP A 38 1.20 -13.48 -5.89
CA ASP A 38 1.86 -12.67 -4.86
C ASP A 38 0.94 -11.51 -4.44
N ARG A 39 0.68 -11.40 -3.14
CA ARG A 39 -0.11 -10.33 -2.50
C ARG A 39 0.21 -8.95 -3.08
N LYS A 40 1.50 -8.69 -3.36
CA LYS A 40 1.96 -7.43 -3.93
C LYS A 40 1.30 -7.12 -5.28
N ASN A 41 1.19 -8.12 -6.15
CA ASN A 41 0.56 -7.96 -7.45
C ASN A 41 -0.95 -7.72 -7.34
N LEU A 42 -1.62 -8.36 -6.38
CA LEU A 42 -3.04 -8.09 -6.09
C LEU A 42 -3.25 -6.66 -5.59
N LEU A 43 -2.38 -6.18 -4.71
CA LEU A 43 -2.40 -4.80 -4.22
C LEU A 43 -2.23 -3.80 -5.37
N TYR A 44 -1.24 -3.99 -6.24
CA TYR A 44 -1.02 -3.12 -7.39
C TYR A 44 -2.21 -3.13 -8.35
N LYS A 45 -2.77 -4.30 -8.64
CA LYS A 45 -4.00 -4.39 -9.44
C LYS A 45 -5.13 -3.60 -8.80
N HIS A 46 -5.30 -3.69 -7.47
CA HIS A 46 -6.34 -2.97 -6.75
C HIS A 46 -6.13 -1.44 -6.78
N PHE A 47 -4.90 -0.96 -6.60
CA PHE A 47 -4.59 0.48 -6.61
C PHE A 47 -4.91 1.13 -7.95
N PHE A 48 -4.44 0.51 -9.04
CA PHE A 48 -4.45 1.13 -10.36
C PHE A 48 -5.75 0.86 -11.15
N TYR A 49 -6.49 -0.21 -10.82
CA TYR A 49 -7.79 -0.48 -11.45
C TYR A 49 -8.86 0.54 -11.05
N ASN A 50 -8.85 1.01 -9.80
CA ASN A 50 -9.91 1.90 -9.26
C ASN A 50 -9.80 3.37 -9.70
N LYS A 51 -8.80 3.73 -10.53
CA LYS A 51 -8.55 5.09 -11.02
C LYS A 51 -8.58 6.15 -9.89
N LEU A 52 -8.00 5.84 -8.73
CA LEU A 52 -7.94 6.79 -7.61
C LEU A 52 -7.07 8.00 -7.97
N ASP A 53 -7.30 9.13 -7.31
CA ASP A 53 -6.51 10.36 -7.42
C ASP A 53 -5.58 10.51 -6.21
N ILE A 54 -6.00 10.02 -5.04
CA ILE A 54 -5.19 9.94 -3.81
C ILE A 54 -5.30 8.53 -3.23
N ILE A 55 -4.17 7.96 -2.80
CA ILE A 55 -4.09 6.63 -2.19
C ILE A 55 -3.30 6.73 -0.89
N CYS A 56 -3.95 6.42 0.23
CA CYS A 56 -3.35 6.37 1.55
C CYS A 56 -3.07 4.92 1.93
N LEU A 57 -1.81 4.59 2.20
CA LEU A 57 -1.36 3.25 2.56
C LEU A 57 -0.98 3.21 4.05
N GLN A 58 -1.45 2.20 4.79
CA GLN A 58 -1.01 1.89 6.16
C GLN A 58 -0.28 0.55 6.23
N GLU A 59 0.51 0.36 7.29
CA GLU A 59 1.35 -0.82 7.53
C GLU A 59 2.30 -1.13 6.37
N VAL A 60 2.94 -0.10 5.81
CA VAL A 60 3.88 -0.28 4.71
C VAL A 60 5.21 -0.82 5.23
N ASP A 61 5.61 -2.00 4.75
CA ASP A 61 6.94 -2.54 5.05
C ASP A 61 8.04 -1.67 4.40
N SER A 62 9.08 -1.36 5.18
CA SER A 62 10.27 -0.63 4.74
C SER A 62 10.91 -1.23 3.48
N PHE A 63 10.91 -2.56 3.33
CA PHE A 63 11.44 -3.24 2.15
C PHE A 63 10.58 -3.05 0.90
N MET A 64 9.29 -2.73 1.05
CA MET A 64 8.36 -2.50 -0.06
C MET A 64 8.41 -1.07 -0.61
N ILE A 65 8.98 -0.12 0.12
CA ILE A 65 8.92 1.30 -0.23
C ILE A 65 9.57 1.61 -1.58
N ASN A 66 10.71 1.01 -1.88
CA ASN A 66 11.38 1.24 -3.18
C ASN A 66 10.55 0.69 -4.35
N ASP A 67 9.92 -0.47 -4.17
CA ASP A 67 9.04 -1.06 -5.18
C ASP A 67 7.77 -0.22 -5.36
N LEU A 68 7.17 0.26 -4.27
CA LEU A 68 6.04 1.19 -4.30
C LEU A 68 6.42 2.48 -5.04
N LYS A 69 7.56 3.10 -4.72
CA LYS A 69 8.04 4.32 -5.40
C LYS A 69 8.12 4.11 -6.91
N LYS A 70 8.72 3.00 -7.35
CA LYS A 70 8.81 2.66 -8.77
C LYS A 70 7.43 2.46 -9.40
N LYS A 71 6.57 1.64 -8.78
CA LYS A 71 5.23 1.33 -9.31
C LYS A 71 4.32 2.54 -9.39
N PHE A 72 4.33 3.40 -8.38
CA PHE A 72 3.54 4.63 -8.39
C PHE A 72 4.06 5.63 -9.42
N PHE A 73 5.38 5.77 -9.56
CA PHE A 73 5.99 6.60 -10.59
C PHE A 73 5.60 6.14 -12.01
N ASP A 74 5.64 4.82 -12.27
CA ASP A 74 5.22 4.23 -13.55
C ASP A 74 3.72 4.48 -13.88
N HIS A 75 2.92 4.94 -12.91
CA HIS A 75 1.49 5.24 -13.05
C HIS A 75 1.17 6.73 -12.80
N ASP A 76 2.16 7.61 -12.94
CA ASP A 76 2.05 9.07 -12.78
C ASP A 76 1.64 9.56 -11.38
N PHE A 77 1.93 8.78 -10.35
CA PHE A 77 1.73 9.20 -8.95
C PHE A 77 3.04 9.64 -8.30
N ILE A 78 2.94 10.68 -7.48
CA ILE A 78 3.99 11.08 -6.54
C ILE A 78 3.74 10.36 -5.22
N LEU A 79 4.71 9.56 -4.76
CA LEU A 79 4.64 8.85 -3.48
C LEU A 79 5.43 9.59 -2.40
N HIS A 80 4.73 10.05 -1.36
CA HIS A 80 5.32 10.52 -0.11
C HIS A 80 5.42 9.37 0.88
N THR A 81 6.61 9.25 1.46
CA THR A 81 6.95 8.23 2.47
C THR A 81 7.42 8.94 3.74
N PRO A 82 7.27 8.33 4.92
CA PRO A 82 7.74 8.94 6.16
C PRO A 82 9.25 9.24 6.11
N GLU A 83 9.70 10.30 6.77
CA GLU A 83 11.12 10.69 6.78
C GLU A 83 12.02 9.65 7.49
N HIS A 84 11.45 8.88 8.43
CA HIS A 84 12.18 7.92 9.27
C HIS A 84 12.06 6.46 8.82
N VAL A 85 11.80 6.20 7.54
CA VAL A 85 11.68 4.84 6.97
C VAL A 85 12.88 3.94 7.28
N ASN A 86 14.07 4.52 7.49
CA ASN A 86 15.29 3.78 7.83
C ASN A 86 15.44 3.46 9.32
N THR A 87 14.58 3.99 10.19
CA THR A 87 14.53 3.52 11.58
C THR A 87 13.81 2.18 11.56
N LYS A 88 14.57 1.09 11.73
CA LYS A 88 14.06 -0.26 11.99
C LYS A 88 13.37 -0.29 13.35
N SER A 89 12.32 0.51 13.53
CA SER A 89 11.48 0.44 14.70
C SER A 89 10.38 -0.58 14.41
N PRO A 90 10.34 -1.71 15.12
CA PRO A 90 9.24 -2.68 15.01
C PRO A 90 7.87 -2.12 15.47
N LYS A 91 7.76 -0.81 15.73
CA LYS A 91 6.54 -0.09 16.14
C LYS A 91 6.10 1.01 15.15
N SER A 92 6.79 1.24 14.02
CA SER A 92 6.39 2.32 13.10
C SER A 92 5.34 1.84 12.10
N ASN A 93 4.07 2.21 12.32
CA ASN A 93 3.02 2.08 11.31
C ASN A 93 3.35 3.05 10.15
N ASN A 94 4.20 2.62 9.20
CA ASN A 94 4.62 3.48 8.11
C ASN A 94 3.41 3.76 7.23
N CYS A 95 3.02 5.04 7.21
CA CYS A 95 1.97 5.54 6.34
C CYS A 95 2.57 6.20 5.12
N CYS A 96 2.11 5.84 3.93
CA CYS A 96 2.51 6.48 2.68
C CYS A 96 1.30 7.11 2.00
N ILE A 97 1.51 8.20 1.28
CA ILE A 97 0.46 8.88 0.51
C ILE A 97 0.94 8.99 -0.93
N ALA A 98 0.16 8.46 -1.87
CA ALA A 98 0.37 8.65 -3.30
C ALA A 98 -0.72 9.57 -3.87
N TYR A 99 -0.37 10.51 -4.73
CA TYR A 99 -1.34 11.36 -5.42
C TYR A 99 -0.90 11.73 -6.84
N LYS A 100 -1.86 12.13 -7.68
CA LYS A 100 -1.67 12.64 -9.04
C LYS A 100 -2.60 13.80 -9.36
#